data_AF-A0A968HPM1-F1
#
_entry.id   AF-A0A968HPM1-F1
#
_cell.length_a   1.000
_cell.length_b   1.000
_cell.length_c   1.000
_cell.angle_alpha   90.00
_cell.angle_beta   90.00
_cell.angle_gamma   90.00
#
_symmetry.space_group_name_H-M   'P 1'
#
loop_
_entity.id
_entity.type
_entity.pdbx_description
1 polymer ?
#
loop_
_entity_poly.entity_id
_entity_poly.type
_entity_poly.pdbx_seq_one_letter_code
_entity_poly.pdbx_strand_id
1 'polypeptide(L)'
;MVSPTPSPTQRLEPEQMSFAIDPELVEEFLTESGELIEQLDADLVILESEPGSSALLDQIFRALHTIKGAASFLNLAELVEFAHAAEDALNKLRKGERKVDQGVIDAMLQSVDVLRTQLAQVAERSPITPGPAPLIEKLHAIASTDAPSKSTHPQARQPPVPLPHNPAPTMPSAPTARPAHRSISARRSTTSCPSWSM
;
A
#
# COMPACT_ATOMS: atom_id res chain seq x y z
N MET A 1 74.34 10.83 -8.08
CA MET A 1 72.95 10.67 -8.55
C MET A 1 72.31 9.66 -7.62
N VAL A 2 71.60 10.13 -6.60
CA VAL A 2 71.01 9.29 -5.56
C VAL A 2 69.55 9.04 -5.95
N SER A 3 69.23 7.81 -6.29
CA SER A 3 67.85 7.38 -6.58
C SER A 3 66.98 7.57 -5.33
N PRO A 4 65.76 8.09 -5.44
CA PRO A 4 64.86 8.13 -4.29
C PRO A 4 64.33 6.73 -3.99
N THR A 5 64.60 6.25 -2.78
CA THR A 5 63.91 5.11 -2.16
C THR A 5 62.46 5.54 -1.86
N PRO A 6 61.42 4.80 -2.29
CA PRO A 6 60.08 5.08 -1.82
C PRO A 6 59.94 4.66 -0.35
N SER A 7 59.40 5.58 0.45
CA SER A 7 59.10 5.38 1.87
C SER A 7 58.15 4.20 2.12
N PRO A 8 58.26 3.54 3.29
CA PRO A 8 57.55 2.32 3.59
C PRO A 8 56.09 2.63 3.96
N THR A 9 55.21 1.69 3.62
CA THR A 9 53.93 1.52 4.32
C THR A 9 53.01 2.73 4.24
N GLN A 10 52.40 2.93 3.07
CA GLN A 10 50.98 3.26 3.09
C GLN A 10 50.28 2.05 3.72
N ARG A 11 50.07 2.13 5.03
CA ARG A 11 49.02 1.38 5.71
C ARG A 11 47.76 1.78 4.96
N LEU A 12 47.29 0.91 4.08
CA LEU A 12 45.98 1.06 3.48
C LEU A 12 45.02 1.06 4.66
N GLU A 13 44.56 2.25 5.01
CA GLU A 13 43.53 2.45 6.01
C GLU A 13 42.30 1.67 5.58
N PRO A 14 41.48 1.14 6.51
CA PRO A 14 40.26 0.41 6.19
C PRO A 14 39.15 1.35 5.67
N GLU A 15 39.46 2.27 4.74
CA GLU A 15 38.51 3.15 4.05
C GLU A 15 37.74 2.44 2.92
N GLN A 16 37.84 1.12 2.80
CA GLN A 16 37.19 0.34 1.75
C GLN A 16 36.47 -0.88 2.35
N MET A 17 35.64 -0.63 3.36
CA MET A 17 34.42 -1.42 3.60
C MET A 17 33.21 -0.49 3.73
N SER A 18 33.22 0.60 2.97
CA SER A 18 32.10 1.50 2.80
C SER A 18 31.15 0.95 1.73
N PHE A 19 30.40 -0.09 2.09
CA PHE A 19 29.00 -0.15 1.65
C PHE A 19 28.15 0.63 2.65
N ALA A 20 28.63 1.81 3.06
CA ALA A 20 27.78 2.81 3.67
C ALA A 20 26.83 3.23 2.56
N ILE A 21 25.56 2.89 2.73
CA ILE A 21 24.47 3.21 1.80
C ILE A 21 24.61 4.67 1.37
N ASP A 22 24.41 4.93 0.08
CA ASP A 22 24.55 6.28 -0.50
C ASP A 22 23.69 7.29 0.31
N PRO A 23 24.31 8.33 0.90
CA PRO A 23 23.59 9.35 1.65
C PRO A 23 22.43 10.01 0.89
N GLU A 24 22.54 10.17 -0.43
CA GLU A 24 21.46 10.75 -1.24
C GLU A 24 20.24 9.82 -1.29
N LEU A 25 20.48 8.50 -1.45
CA LEU A 25 19.42 7.49 -1.42
C LEU A 25 18.75 7.40 -0.04
N VAL A 26 19.51 7.58 1.03
CA VAL A 26 18.95 7.62 2.39
C VAL A 26 18.07 8.85 2.59
N GLU A 27 18.49 10.02 2.10
CA GLU A 27 17.70 11.26 2.21
C GLU A 27 16.40 11.21 1.40
N GLU A 28 16.44 10.65 0.18
CA GLU A 28 15.25 10.40 -0.63
C GLU A 28 14.29 9.43 0.09
N PHE A 29 14.81 8.32 0.62
CA PHE A 29 14.03 7.36 1.40
C PHE A 29 13.37 7.99 2.63
N LEU A 30 14.10 8.80 3.39
CA LEU A 30 13.59 9.45 4.59
C LEU A 30 12.45 10.43 4.25
N THR A 31 12.61 11.17 3.15
CA THR A 31 11.61 12.13 2.68
C THR A 31 10.34 11.40 2.24
N GLU A 32 10.46 10.43 1.33
CA GLU A 32 9.30 9.69 0.79
C GLU A 32 8.61 8.88 1.90
N SER A 33 9.37 8.16 2.73
CA SER A 33 8.79 7.34 3.80
C SER A 33 8.14 8.19 4.88
N GLY A 34 8.67 9.38 5.16
CA GLY A 34 8.06 10.34 6.08
C GLY A 34 6.66 10.75 5.61
N GLU A 35 6.52 11.16 4.35
CA GLU A 35 5.23 11.52 3.75
C GLU A 35 4.24 10.34 3.74
N LEU A 36 4.71 9.15 3.39
CA LEU A 36 3.87 7.94 3.40
C LEU A 36 3.40 7.58 4.80
N ILE A 37 4.22 7.76 5.84
CA ILE A 37 3.85 7.51 7.23
C ILE A 37 2.82 8.54 7.73
N GLU A 38 2.95 9.80 7.35
CA GLU A 38 1.95 10.83 7.68
C GLU A 38 0.60 10.49 7.04
N GLN A 39 0.60 10.07 5.78
CA GLN A 39 -0.61 9.61 5.09
C GLN A 39 -1.19 8.35 5.76
N LEU A 40 -0.35 7.39 6.12
CA LEU A 40 -0.74 6.14 6.79
C LEU A 40 -1.49 6.43 8.11
N ASP A 41 -0.98 7.37 8.90
CA ASP A 41 -1.59 7.78 10.18
C ASP A 41 -2.98 8.41 9.97
N ALA A 42 -3.09 9.34 9.02
CA ALA A 42 -4.35 9.97 8.67
C ALA A 42 -5.38 8.95 8.17
N ASP A 43 -4.96 8.03 7.31
CA ASP A 43 -5.84 6.98 6.76
C ASP A 43 -6.31 6.01 7.83
N LEU A 44 -5.47 5.67 8.81
CA LEU A 44 -5.84 4.81 9.93
C LEU A 44 -6.90 5.46 10.83
N VAL A 45 -6.82 6.77 11.04
CA VAL A 45 -7.85 7.52 11.77
C VAL A 45 -9.18 7.53 11.00
N ILE A 46 -9.15 7.68 9.66
CA ILE A 46 -10.36 7.59 8.85
C ILE A 46 -10.92 6.15 8.88
N LEU A 47 -10.05 5.15 8.80
CA LEU A 47 -10.43 3.74 8.84
C LEU A 47 -11.14 3.36 10.16
N GLU A 48 -10.81 4.02 11.27
CA GLU A 48 -11.54 3.85 12.53
C GLU A 48 -13.04 4.17 12.39
N SER A 49 -13.37 5.22 11.63
CA SER A 49 -14.74 5.62 11.34
C SER A 49 -15.37 4.80 10.20
N GLU A 50 -14.54 4.27 9.29
CA GLU A 50 -14.96 3.53 8.10
C GLU A 50 -14.33 2.11 8.02
N PRO A 51 -14.56 1.22 9.02
CA PRO A 51 -13.84 -0.06 9.15
C PRO A 51 -14.11 -1.07 8.03
N GLY A 52 -15.11 -0.81 7.18
CA GLY A 52 -15.47 -1.65 6.03
C GLY A 52 -14.93 -1.14 4.69
N SER A 53 -14.18 -0.03 4.67
CA SER A 53 -13.70 0.59 3.44
C SER A 53 -12.51 -0.19 2.86
N SER A 54 -12.77 -1.02 1.85
CA SER A 54 -11.72 -1.76 1.14
C SER A 54 -10.73 -0.83 0.43
N ALA A 55 -11.21 0.33 -0.05
CA ALA A 55 -10.37 1.32 -0.71
C ALA A 55 -9.34 1.92 0.27
N LEU A 56 -9.73 2.24 1.50
CA LEU A 56 -8.80 2.72 2.53
C LEU A 56 -7.80 1.63 2.91
N LEU A 57 -8.25 0.39 3.12
CA LEU A 57 -7.35 -0.73 3.42
C LEU A 57 -6.32 -0.98 2.29
N ASP A 58 -6.72 -0.85 1.02
CA ASP A 58 -5.80 -0.96 -0.11
C ASP A 58 -4.79 0.20 -0.17
N GLN A 59 -5.22 1.42 0.16
CA GLN A 59 -4.36 2.60 0.22
C GLN A 59 -3.29 2.47 1.33
N ILE A 60 -3.73 2.14 2.55
CA ILE A 60 -2.86 1.92 3.72
C ILE A 60 -1.82 0.82 3.41
N PHE A 61 -2.28 -0.30 2.83
CA PHE A 61 -1.38 -1.40 2.47
C PHE A 61 -0.34 -0.98 1.44
N ARG A 62 -0.72 -0.20 0.41
CA ARG A 62 0.23 0.27 -0.60
C ARG A 62 1.31 1.17 0.01
N ALA A 63 0.93 2.09 0.88
CA ALA A 63 1.89 2.96 1.57
C ALA A 63 2.91 2.13 2.36
N LEU A 64 2.44 1.18 3.17
CA LEU A 64 3.32 0.31 3.96
C LEU A 64 4.21 -0.59 3.07
N HIS A 65 3.66 -1.13 1.98
CA HIS A 65 4.39 -1.97 1.04
C HIS A 65 5.52 -1.20 0.34
N THR A 66 5.27 0.06 -0.04
CA THR A 66 6.28 0.94 -0.61
C THR A 66 7.40 1.21 0.39
N ILE A 67 7.07 1.56 1.65
CA ILE A 67 8.06 1.78 2.71
C ILE A 67 8.93 0.52 2.92
N LYS A 68 8.30 -0.66 3.01
CA LYS A 68 9.03 -1.94 3.14
C LYS A 68 9.96 -2.19 1.97
N GLY A 69 9.49 -1.93 0.74
CA GLY A 69 10.27 -2.09 -0.48
C GLY A 69 11.51 -1.20 -0.49
N ALA A 70 11.35 0.08 -0.16
CA ALA A 70 12.44 1.03 -0.10
C ALA A 70 13.42 0.69 1.03
N ALA A 71 12.93 0.33 2.22
CA ALA A 71 13.78 -0.12 3.33
C ALA A 71 14.56 -1.40 3.01
N SER A 72 13.97 -2.32 2.24
CA SER A 72 14.65 -3.54 1.78
C SER A 72 15.76 -3.24 0.79
N PHE A 73 15.58 -2.25 -0.09
CA PHE A 73 16.62 -1.82 -1.02
C PHE A 73 17.83 -1.23 -0.28
N LEU A 74 17.59 -0.53 0.82
CA LEU A 74 18.62 0.02 1.70
C LEU A 74 19.13 -0.98 2.76
N ASN A 75 18.73 -2.26 2.71
CA ASN A 75 19.12 -3.28 3.69
C ASN A 75 18.84 -2.92 5.17
N LEU A 76 17.77 -2.18 5.44
CA LEU A 76 17.35 -1.79 6.80
C LEU A 76 16.57 -2.94 7.47
N ALA A 77 17.27 -4.01 7.84
CA ALA A 77 16.67 -5.29 8.24
C ALA A 77 15.56 -5.16 9.32
N GLU A 78 15.82 -4.46 10.41
CA GLU A 78 14.86 -4.29 11.52
C GLU A 78 13.56 -3.59 11.08
N LEU A 79 13.70 -2.57 10.22
CA LEU A 79 12.56 -1.85 9.66
C LEU A 79 11.77 -2.74 8.71
N VAL A 80 12.46 -3.50 7.86
CA VAL A 80 11.84 -4.45 6.92
C VAL A 80 11.07 -5.54 7.67
N GLU A 81 11.67 -6.14 8.69
CA GLU A 81 11.01 -7.18 9.50
C GLU A 81 9.76 -6.65 10.18
N PHE A 82 9.85 -5.46 10.79
CA PHE A 82 8.69 -4.85 11.44
C PHE A 82 7.58 -4.46 10.46
N ALA A 83 7.93 -3.82 9.33
CA ALA A 83 6.98 -3.44 8.29
C ALA A 83 6.30 -4.68 7.67
N HIS A 84 7.02 -5.79 7.54
CA HIS A 84 6.45 -7.05 7.05
C HIS A 84 5.39 -7.61 8.01
N ALA A 85 5.64 -7.62 9.32
CA ALA A 85 4.65 -8.07 10.31
C ALA A 85 3.35 -7.23 10.25
N ALA A 86 3.48 -5.91 10.09
CA ALA A 86 2.34 -5.02 9.92
C ALA A 86 1.62 -5.25 8.57
N GLU A 87 2.36 -5.49 7.49
CA GLU A 87 1.82 -5.81 6.16
C GLU A 87 0.98 -7.10 6.18
N ASP A 88 1.46 -8.14 6.86
CA ASP A 88 0.75 -9.41 7.00
C ASP A 88 -0.58 -9.27 7.75
N ALA A 89 -0.60 -8.45 8.81
CA ALA A 89 -1.81 -8.13 9.53
C ALA A 89 -2.82 -7.37 8.64
N LEU A 90 -2.37 -6.35 7.89
CA LEU A 90 -3.22 -5.62 6.93
C LEU A 90 -3.76 -6.52 5.81
N ASN A 91 -2.97 -7.48 5.35
CA ASN A 91 -3.37 -8.42 4.30
C ASN A 91 -4.61 -9.23 4.71
N LYS A 92 -4.73 -9.61 5.99
CA LYS A 92 -5.93 -10.31 6.50
C LYS A 92 -7.17 -9.43 6.51
N LEU A 93 -7.01 -8.14 6.83
CA LEU A 93 -8.10 -7.17 6.79
C LEU A 93 -8.60 -6.99 5.35
N ARG A 94 -7.67 -6.82 4.40
CA ARG A 94 -7.98 -6.66 2.97
C ARG A 94 -8.72 -7.85 2.37
N LYS A 95 -8.34 -9.07 2.76
CA LYS A 95 -9.00 -10.30 2.31
C LYS A 95 -10.33 -10.56 3.01
N GLY A 96 -10.71 -9.73 3.99
CA GLY A 96 -11.90 -9.92 4.82
C GLY A 96 -11.80 -11.14 5.76
N GLU A 97 -10.60 -11.69 5.96
CA GLU A 97 -10.33 -12.81 6.86
C GLU A 97 -10.36 -12.36 8.34
N ARG A 98 -10.11 -11.07 8.59
CA ARG A 98 -10.23 -10.42 9.89
C ARG A 98 -11.00 -9.11 9.74
N LYS A 99 -11.90 -8.82 10.69
CA LYS A 99 -12.59 -7.53 10.74
C LYS A 99 -11.71 -6.48 11.41
N VAL A 100 -11.79 -5.25 10.92
CA VAL A 100 -11.24 -4.08 11.60
C VAL A 100 -12.05 -3.86 12.88
N ASP A 101 -11.36 -3.81 14.01
CA ASP A 101 -11.89 -3.46 15.33
C ASP A 101 -10.92 -2.50 16.02
N GLN A 102 -11.29 -1.96 17.18
CA GLN A 102 -10.46 -1.00 17.91
C GLN A 102 -9.08 -1.57 18.25
N GLY A 103 -9.00 -2.86 18.58
CA GLY A 103 -7.73 -3.51 18.88
C GLY A 103 -6.77 -3.57 17.68
N VAL A 104 -7.33 -3.73 16.47
CA VAL A 104 -6.59 -3.64 15.20
C VAL A 104 -6.12 -2.21 14.94
N ILE A 105 -7.01 -1.21 15.04
CA ILE A 105 -6.65 0.20 14.83
C ILE A 105 -5.53 0.62 15.79
N ASP A 106 -5.65 0.31 17.09
CA ASP A 106 -4.62 0.60 18.09
C ASP A 106 -3.27 -0.04 17.73
N ALA A 107 -3.27 -1.29 17.24
CA ALA A 107 -2.05 -1.97 16.84
C ALA A 107 -1.41 -1.31 15.62
N MET A 108 -2.21 -0.88 14.66
CA MET A 108 -1.71 -0.22 13.45
C MET A 108 -1.16 1.17 13.76
N LEU A 109 -1.83 1.98 14.59
CA LEU A 109 -1.34 3.28 15.03
C LEU A 109 -0.03 3.16 15.82
N GLN A 110 0.07 2.19 16.74
CA GLN A 110 1.34 1.88 17.42
C GLN A 110 2.44 1.46 16.44
N SER A 111 2.07 0.80 15.34
CA SER A 111 3.03 0.42 14.29
C SER A 111 3.55 1.64 13.54
N VAL A 112 2.69 2.64 13.29
CA VAL A 112 3.11 3.94 12.72
C VAL A 112 4.17 4.60 13.62
N ASP A 113 3.94 4.62 14.93
CA ASP A 113 4.88 5.24 15.88
C ASP A 113 6.24 4.53 15.92
N VAL A 114 6.24 3.19 15.83
CA VAL A 114 7.48 2.42 15.72
C VAL A 114 8.19 2.70 14.39
N LEU A 115 7.48 2.78 13.27
CA LEU A 115 8.07 3.14 11.97
C LEU A 115 8.67 4.55 11.98
N ARG A 116 7.98 5.53 12.57
CA ARG A 116 8.50 6.90 12.78
C ARG A 116 9.80 6.88 13.58
N THR A 117 9.84 6.11 14.66
CA THR A 117 11.03 5.97 15.50
C THR A 117 12.19 5.36 14.72
N GLN A 118 11.94 4.32 13.92
CA GLN A 118 12.96 3.69 13.08
C GLN A 118 13.46 4.63 11.97
N LEU A 119 12.59 5.44 11.33
CA LEU A 119 13.04 6.47 10.39
C LEU A 119 13.91 7.54 11.07
N ALA A 120 13.56 7.97 12.28
CA ALA A 120 14.39 8.89 13.05
C ALA A 120 15.77 8.29 13.33
N GLN A 121 15.84 7.00 13.69
CA GLN A 121 17.11 6.30 13.90
C GLN A 121 17.98 6.24 12.63
N VAL A 122 17.36 6.03 11.47
CA VAL A 122 18.03 6.09 10.15
C VAL A 122 18.58 7.50 9.90
N ALA A 123 17.78 8.55 10.15
CA ALA A 123 18.20 9.93 9.99
C ALA A 123 19.38 10.31 10.90
N GLU A 124 19.38 9.80 12.13
CA GLU A 124 20.45 9.99 13.12
C GLU A 124 21.68 9.11 12.85
N ARG A 125 21.63 8.22 11.84
CA ARG A 125 22.65 7.20 11.56
C ARG A 125 22.94 6.33 12.78
N SER A 126 21.91 6.07 13.57
CA SER A 126 21.97 5.23 14.77
C SER A 126 21.49 3.81 14.45
N PRO A 127 21.86 2.80 15.26
CA PRO A 127 21.33 1.46 15.11
C PRO A 127 19.80 1.46 15.21
N ILE A 128 19.15 0.84 14.23
CA ILE A 128 17.69 0.69 14.25
C ILE A 128 17.33 -0.33 15.34
N THR A 129 16.41 0.05 16.22
CA THR A 129 15.92 -0.86 17.25
C THR A 129 14.84 -1.77 16.68
N PRO A 130 14.83 -3.07 17.02
CA PRO A 130 13.75 -3.96 16.65
C PRO A 130 12.39 -3.45 17.15
N GLY A 131 11.33 -3.81 16.44
CA GLY A 131 9.97 -3.53 16.89
C GLY A 131 9.69 -4.15 18.27
N PRO A 132 8.86 -3.51 19.12
CA PRO A 132 8.53 -4.06 20.43
C PRO A 132 7.90 -5.45 20.31
N ALA A 133 8.49 -6.44 20.97
CA ALA A 133 8.01 -7.83 20.90
C ALA A 133 6.50 -8.00 21.19
N PRO A 134 5.90 -7.32 22.20
CA PRO A 134 4.46 -7.42 22.44
C PRO A 134 3.60 -6.92 21.27
N LEU A 135 4.08 -5.92 20.53
CA LEU A 135 3.38 -5.39 19.36
C LEU A 135 3.50 -6.35 18.17
N ILE A 136 4.69 -6.91 17.94
CA ILE A 136 4.91 -7.93 16.90
C ILE A 136 4.01 -9.15 17.15
N GLU A 137 3.94 -9.63 18.39
CA GLU A 137 3.03 -10.72 18.77
C GLU A 137 1.57 -10.39 18.48
N LYS A 138 1.15 -9.15 18.78
CA LYS A 138 -0.21 -8.67 18.48
C LYS A 138 -0.49 -8.64 16.98
N LEU A 139 0.46 -8.15 16.17
CA LEU A 139 0.35 -8.13 14.70
C LEU A 139 0.28 -9.56 14.14
N HIS A 140 1.10 -10.48 14.64
CA HIS A 140 1.06 -11.89 14.25
C HIS A 140 -0.26 -12.56 14.63
N ALA A 141 -0.83 -12.20 15.79
CA ALA A 141 -2.14 -12.70 16.20
C ALA A 141 -3.27 -12.17 15.29
N ILE A 142 -3.18 -10.94 14.79
CA ILE A 142 -4.10 -10.38 13.79
C ILE A 142 -3.92 -11.08 12.44
N ALA A 143 -2.67 -11.36 12.06
CA ALA A 143 -2.32 -12.07 10.82
C ALA A 143 -2.75 -13.56 10.86
N SER A 144 -2.88 -14.14 12.05
CA SER A 144 -3.28 -15.53 12.23
C SER A 144 -4.81 -15.67 12.22
N THR A 145 -5.32 -16.62 11.45
CA THR A 145 -6.76 -16.86 11.27
C THR A 145 -7.47 -17.47 12.51
N ASP A 146 -6.77 -17.61 13.64
CA ASP A 146 -7.22 -18.40 14.81
C ASP A 146 -7.61 -17.58 16.06
N ALA A 147 -7.78 -16.25 15.94
CA ALA A 147 -8.23 -15.47 17.09
C ALA A 147 -9.76 -15.59 17.32
N PRO A 148 -10.22 -16.03 18.51
CA PRO A 148 -11.64 -16.17 18.81
C PRO A 148 -12.30 -14.79 18.84
N SER A 149 -13.17 -14.56 17.87
CA SER A 149 -14.04 -13.39 17.79
C SER A 149 -14.98 -13.37 18.99
N LYS A 150 -14.56 -12.74 20.10
CA LYS A 150 -15.45 -12.29 21.17
C LYS A 150 -16.04 -10.93 20.79
N SER A 151 -16.84 -10.92 19.72
CA SER A 151 -17.80 -9.83 19.48
C SER A 151 -19.18 -10.29 19.95
N THR A 152 -19.42 -10.20 21.25
CA THR A 152 -20.78 -10.07 21.78
C THR A 152 -21.28 -8.67 21.47
N HIS A 153 -21.88 -8.51 20.30
CA HIS A 153 -22.88 -7.45 20.08
C HIS A 153 -24.19 -8.16 19.69
N PRO A 154 -25.28 -8.01 20.46
CA PRO A 154 -26.59 -8.49 20.05
C PRO A 154 -27.01 -7.70 18.81
N GLN A 155 -26.84 -8.28 17.63
CA GLN A 155 -27.38 -7.69 16.40
C GLN A 155 -28.91 -7.80 16.48
N ALA A 156 -29.53 -6.69 16.84
CA ALA A 156 -30.97 -6.52 16.75
C ALA A 156 -31.40 -6.85 15.32
N ARG A 157 -32.30 -7.83 15.19
CA ARG A 157 -32.97 -8.16 13.92
C ARG A 157 -33.69 -6.92 13.42
N GLN A 158 -33.16 -6.27 12.39
CA GLN A 158 -33.99 -5.42 11.56
C GLN A 158 -34.87 -6.33 10.67
N PRO A 159 -36.19 -6.11 10.60
CA PRO A 159 -37.04 -6.83 9.67
C PRO A 159 -36.71 -6.41 8.23
N PRO A 160 -36.82 -7.33 7.25
CA PRO A 160 -36.51 -7.03 5.85
C PRO A 160 -37.53 -6.03 5.29
N VAL A 161 -37.01 -4.92 4.76
CA VAL A 161 -37.76 -3.97 3.94
C VAL A 161 -38.01 -4.62 2.56
N PRO A 162 -39.25 -4.71 2.05
CA PRO A 162 -39.49 -5.25 0.71
C PRO A 162 -39.04 -4.24 -0.35
N LEU A 163 -38.17 -4.66 -1.27
CA LEU A 163 -37.83 -3.91 -2.47
C LEU A 163 -39.01 -3.97 -3.48
N PRO A 164 -39.44 -2.84 -4.06
CA PRO A 164 -40.38 -2.86 -5.17
C PRO A 164 -39.69 -3.36 -6.45
N HIS A 165 -40.16 -4.50 -6.95
CA HIS A 165 -39.80 -5.08 -8.23
C HIS A 165 -40.46 -4.31 -9.38
N ASN A 166 -39.63 -3.73 -10.25
CA ASN A 166 -40.03 -3.12 -11.52
C ASN A 166 -40.06 -4.21 -12.61
N PRO A 167 -41.14 -4.35 -13.43
CA PRO A 167 -41.18 -5.38 -14.45
C PRO A 167 -40.32 -5.00 -15.66
N ALA A 168 -39.64 -6.01 -16.21
CA ALA A 168 -38.81 -5.92 -17.41
C ALA A 168 -39.65 -5.54 -18.66
N PRO A 169 -39.07 -4.82 -19.64
CA PRO A 169 -39.72 -4.56 -20.91
C PRO A 169 -39.71 -5.81 -21.80
N THR A 170 -40.89 -6.31 -22.15
CA THR A 170 -41.14 -7.31 -23.20
C THR A 170 -40.83 -6.74 -24.58
N MET A 171 -39.96 -7.42 -25.33
CA MET A 171 -39.78 -7.17 -26.77
C MET A 171 -40.96 -7.73 -27.57
N PRO A 172 -41.44 -7.03 -28.62
CA PRO A 172 -42.31 -7.64 -29.62
C PRO A 172 -41.53 -8.26 -30.80
N SER A 173 -41.96 -9.47 -31.17
CA SER A 173 -41.50 -10.29 -32.28
C SER A 173 -41.69 -9.65 -33.67
N ALA A 174 -40.79 -10.04 -34.57
CA ALA A 174 -40.74 -9.72 -35.99
C ALA A 174 -41.98 -10.18 -36.80
N PRO A 175 -42.14 -9.62 -38.02
CA PRO A 175 -42.62 -10.42 -39.14
C PRO A 175 -41.66 -10.41 -40.35
N THR A 176 -41.58 -11.59 -40.97
CA THR A 176 -40.89 -11.95 -42.23
C THR A 176 -41.57 -11.35 -43.46
N ALA A 177 -40.79 -10.81 -44.42
CA ALA A 177 -40.86 -11.16 -45.87
C ALA A 177 -39.93 -10.28 -46.75
N ARG A 178 -39.24 -10.94 -47.70
CA ARG A 178 -38.45 -10.47 -48.87
C ARG A 178 -39.40 -10.33 -50.10
N PRO A 179 -38.99 -9.92 -51.34
CA PRO A 179 -37.69 -9.39 -51.82
C PRO A 179 -37.73 -8.22 -52.86
N ALA A 180 -36.51 -7.75 -53.20
CA ALA A 180 -36.00 -7.19 -54.46
C ALA A 180 -36.45 -5.79 -54.97
N HIS A 181 -35.49 -4.88 -55.23
CA HIS A 181 -34.99 -4.49 -56.56
C HIS A 181 -33.96 -3.33 -56.48
N ARG A 182 -32.73 -3.63 -56.93
CA ARG A 182 -31.78 -2.85 -57.75
C ARG A 182 -31.90 -1.30 -57.84
N SER A 183 -30.83 -0.59 -57.46
CA SER A 183 -30.10 0.47 -58.22
C SER A 183 -29.01 1.08 -57.30
N ILE A 184 -27.71 0.88 -57.54
CA ILE A 184 -26.81 1.68 -58.41
C ILE A 184 -26.97 3.20 -58.23
N SER A 185 -26.09 3.84 -57.45
CA SER A 185 -25.16 4.90 -57.89
C SER A 185 -24.61 5.78 -56.77
N ALA A 186 -23.29 6.01 -56.85
CA ALA A 186 -22.55 7.24 -56.52
C ALA A 186 -22.58 7.74 -55.05
N ARG A 187 -21.54 8.37 -54.48
CA ARG A 187 -20.40 9.09 -55.04
C ARG A 187 -19.31 9.16 -53.96
N ARG A 188 -18.07 9.31 -54.44
CA ARG A 188 -16.84 9.56 -53.68
C ARG A 188 -16.87 10.85 -52.85
N SER A 189 -15.82 10.95 -52.02
CA SER A 189 -15.08 12.16 -51.62
C SER A 189 -15.56 12.79 -50.31
N THR A 190 -14.74 13.33 -49.41
CA THR A 190 -13.29 13.44 -49.18
C THR A 190 -13.17 14.18 -47.83
N THR A 191 -12.24 13.76 -46.99
CA THR A 191 -11.27 14.57 -46.19
C THR A 191 -11.70 15.88 -45.47
N SER A 192 -11.15 16.04 -44.24
CA SER A 192 -10.71 17.31 -43.61
C SER A 192 -11.78 18.10 -42.85
N CYS A 193 -11.63 18.65 -41.63
CA CYS A 193 -10.57 18.75 -40.61
C CYS A 193 -11.24 19.30 -39.31
N PRO A 194 -10.56 19.36 -38.15
CA PRO A 194 -11.14 19.75 -36.85
C PRO A 194 -11.09 21.27 -36.60
N SER A 195 -11.99 21.79 -35.76
CA SER A 195 -11.95 23.15 -35.21
C SER A 195 -12.03 23.08 -33.69
N TRP A 196 -10.92 23.41 -33.02
CA TRP A 196 -10.92 23.81 -31.61
C TRP A 196 -11.00 25.34 -31.55
N SER A 197 -11.92 25.86 -30.75
CA SER A 197 -12.06 27.28 -30.42
C SER A 197 -11.86 27.48 -28.93
N MET A 198 -10.99 28.46 -28.64
CA MET A 198 -10.85 29.32 -27.46
C MET A 198 -10.42 28.71 -26.14
#